data_AF-A0A381LDP1-F1
#
_entry.id   AF-A0A381LDP1-F1
#
_cell.length_a   1.000
_cell.length_b   1.000
_cell.length_c   1.000
_cell.angle_alpha   90.00
_cell.angle_beta   90.00
_cell.angle_gamma   90.00
#
_symmetry.space_group_name_H-M   'P 1'
#
loop_
_entity.id
_entity.type
_entity.pdbx_description
1 polymer ?
#
loop_
_entity_poly.entity_id
_entity_poly.type
_entity_poly.pdbx_seq_one_letter_code
_entity_poly.pdbx_strand_id
1 'polypeptide(L)' 'TGDWVLRERSRRHKHESFYDGPWLIRGYHHGNAYSLSSSGGIALMSRYNGSRLFPTYVRDGRPVRSLWYASERL' A
#
# COMPACT_ATOMS: atom_id res chain seq x y z
N THR A 1 -8.39 2.93 -9.71
CA THR A 1 -8.77 2.46 -8.36
C THR A 1 -8.17 1.10 -8.19
N GLY A 2 -7.21 0.99 -7.27
CA GLY A 2 -6.13 0.00 -7.37
C GLY A 2 -6.10 -1.05 -6.28
N ASP A 3 -4.94 -1.70 -6.19
CA ASP A 3 -4.71 -2.89 -5.39
C ASP A 3 -4.84 -2.65 -3.88
N TRP A 4 -5.11 -3.73 -3.17
CA TRP A 4 -5.09 -3.76 -1.71
C TRP A 4 -3.68 -4.05 -1.20
N VAL A 5 -3.22 -3.23 -0.27
CA VAL A 5 -1.87 -3.32 0.29
C VAL A 5 -1.87 -3.31 1.82
N LEU A 6 -0.96 -4.08 2.39
CA LEU A 6 -0.45 -3.86 3.73
C LEU A 6 0.56 -2.73 3.70
N ARG A 7 0.57 -1.95 4.77
CA ARG A 7 1.49 -0.85 4.97
C ARG A 7 2.48 -1.21 6.06
N GLU A 8 3.76 -1.07 5.78
CA GLU A 8 4.81 -1.23 6.77
C GLU A 8 5.00 0.06 7.57
N ARG A 9 4.98 -0.05 8.90
CA ARG A 9 5.24 1.04 9.84
C ARG A 9 6.27 0.62 10.86
N SER A 10 7.07 1.57 11.34
CA SER A 10 8.01 1.33 12.44
C SER A 10 7.43 1.80 13.78
N ARG A 11 7.55 0.99 14.83
CA ARG A 11 7.25 1.40 16.20
C ARG A 11 8.46 2.09 16.79
N ARG A 12 8.35 3.39 17.10
CA ARG A 12 9.46 4.18 17.69
C ARG A 12 10.03 3.58 18.98
N HIS A 13 9.21 2.88 19.77
CA HIS A 13 9.60 2.34 21.10
C HIS A 13 10.14 0.90 21.06
N LYS A 14 9.93 0.16 19.97
CA LYS A 14 10.40 -1.23 19.82
C LYS A 14 11.44 -1.40 18.72
N HIS A 15 11.69 -0.34 17.94
CA HIS A 15 12.53 -0.37 16.74
C HIS A 15 12.15 -1.48 15.76
N GLU A 16 10.90 -1.94 15.82
CA GLU A 16 10.39 -3.08 15.07
C GLU A 16 9.38 -2.58 14.02
N SER A 17 9.53 -3.09 12.79
CA SER A 17 8.56 -2.91 11.73
C SER A 17 7.35 -3.80 11.94
N PHE A 18 6.15 -3.29 11.66
CA PHE A 18 4.92 -4.06 11.64
C PHE A 18 4.08 -3.67 10.43
N TYR A 19 3.22 -4.58 10.01
CA TYR A 19 2.31 -4.39 8.90
C TYR A 19 0.91 -4.07 9.41
N ASP A 20 0.26 -3.07 8.83
CA ASP A 20 -1.13 -2.72 9.09
C ASP A 20 -1.93 -2.60 7.80
N GLY A 21 -3.22 -2.91 7.83
CA GLY A 21 -4.07 -2.92 6.65
C GLY A 21 -5.20 -3.94 6.76
N PRO A 22 -5.88 -4.26 5.65
CA PRO A 22 -5.58 -3.83 4.28
C PRO A 22 -5.97 -2.38 3.96
N TRP A 23 -5.17 -1.73 3.11
CA TRP A 23 -5.38 -0.37 2.58
C TRP A 23 -5.60 -0.42 1.07
N LEU A 24 -6.56 0.34 0.56
CA LEU A 24 -6.84 0.48 -0.86
C LEU A 24 -5.98 1.61 -1.46
N ILE A 25 -5.30 1.35 -2.58
CA ILE A 25 -4.62 2.41 -3.34
C ILE A 25 -5.64 3.27 -4.11
N ARG A 26 -5.67 4.56 -3.77
CA ARG A 26 -6.55 5.57 -4.39
C ARG A 26 -5.89 6.33 -5.53
N GLY A 27 -4.59 6.57 -5.45
CA GLY A 27 -3.86 7.31 -6.47
C GLY A 27 -2.35 7.19 -6.31
N TYR A 28 -1.66 7.25 -7.44
CA TYR A 28 -0.21 7.35 -7.55
C TYR A 28 0.19 8.81 -7.76
N HIS A 29 1.28 9.21 -7.12
CA HIS A 29 1.86 10.55 -7.17
C HIS A 29 3.36 10.44 -7.47
N HIS A 30 3.93 11.53 -7.95
CA HIS A 30 5.37 11.63 -8.23
C HIS A 30 6.22 11.22 -7.01
N GLY A 31 7.36 10.58 -7.25
CA GLY A 31 8.29 10.16 -6.20
C GLY A 31 7.86 8.92 -5.43
N ASN A 32 7.21 7.97 -6.10
CA ASN A 32 6.77 6.69 -5.50
C ASN A 32 5.81 6.89 -4.31
N ALA A 33 4.92 7.89 -4.38
CA ALA A 33 4.03 8.24 -3.29
C ALA A 33 2.58 7.86 -3.63
N TYR A 34 1.85 7.30 -2.66
CA TYR A 34 0.50 6.76 -2.86
C TYR A 34 -0.48 7.32 -1.83
N SER A 35 -1.69 7.63 -2.29
CA SER A 35 -2.83 7.89 -1.40
C SER A 35 -3.55 6.60 -1.10
N LEU A 36 -3.89 6.39 0.17
CA LEU A 36 -4.47 5.16 0.68
C LEU A 36 -5.81 5.42 1.37
N SER A 37 -6.72 4.45 1.33
CA SER A 37 -7.97 4.49 2.11
C SER A 37 -8.28 3.14 2.75
N SER A 38 -8.96 3.13 3.88
CA SER A 38 -9.46 1.90 4.48
C SER A 38 -10.63 1.32 3.67
N SER A 39 -11.05 0.10 3.99
CA SER A 39 -12.27 -0.50 3.44
C SER A 39 -13.54 0.27 3.76
N GLY A 40 -13.57 1.01 4.88
CA GLY A 40 -14.66 1.91 5.24
C GLY A 40 -14.63 3.27 4.53
N GLY A 41 -13.70 3.50 3.59
CA GLY A 41 -13.62 4.75 2.83
C GLY A 41 -12.87 5.88 3.54
N ILE A 42 -12.29 5.64 4.71
CA ILE A 42 -11.47 6.63 5.43
C ILE A 42 -10.13 6.77 4.70
N ALA A 43 -9.91 7.94 4.10
CA ALA A 43 -8.65 8.25 3.44
C ALA A 43 -7.57 8.65 4.45
N LEU A 44 -6.34 8.18 4.23
CA LEU A 44 -5.19 8.67 4.95
C LEU A 44 -4.81 10.05 4.41
N MET A 45 -4.66 11.02 5.33
CA MET A 45 -4.27 12.39 4.95
C MET A 45 -2.86 12.44 4.36
N SER A 46 -1.94 11.62 4.88
CA SER A 46 -0.57 11.55 4.39
C SER A 46 -0.44 10.56 3.24
N ARG A 47 0.37 10.94 2.25
CA ARG A 47 0.85 10.02 1.22
C ARG A 47 1.85 9.03 1.83
N TYR A 48 1.91 7.84 1.26
CA TYR A 48 2.81 6.78 1.71
C TYR A 48 3.78 6.38 0.61
N ASN A 49 5.03 6.10 0.97
CA ASN A 49 6.02 5.63 0.00
C ASN A 49 5.68 4.19 -0.40
N GLY A 50 5.64 3.92 -1.71
CA GLY A 50 5.36 2.60 -2.27
C GLY A 50 6.35 1.53 -1.85
N SER A 51 7.59 1.90 -1.49
CA SER A 51 8.59 0.96 -0.96
C SER A 51 8.18 0.32 0.37
N ARG A 52 7.17 0.88 1.04
CA ARG A 52 6.61 0.38 2.31
C ARG A 52 5.19 -0.16 2.14
N LEU A 53 4.78 -0.43 0.91
CA LEU A 53 3.47 -1.01 0.60
C LEU A 53 3.67 -2.41 0.01
N PHE A 54 2.95 -3.36 0.58
CA PHE A 54 3.05 -4.77 0.28
C PHE A 54 1.68 -5.27 -0.17
N PRO A 55 1.56 -6.11 -1.19
CA PRO A 55 0.25 -6.56 -1.66
C PRO A 55 -0.44 -7.39 -0.57
N THR A 56 -1.76 -7.26 -0.45
CA THR A 56 -2.56 -8.11 0.45
C THR A 56 -3.19 -9.26 -0.34
N TYR A 57 -3.26 -10.45 0.26
CA TYR A 57 -3.77 -11.67 -0.37
C TYR A 57 -5.26 -11.59 -0.76
N VAL A 58 -5.69 -12.47 -1.69
CA VAL A 58 -7.10 -12.81 -1.90
C VAL A 58 -7.42 -14.14 -1.20
N ARG A 59 -8.62 -14.25 -0.64
CA ARG A 59 -9.21 -15.43 0.03
C ARG A 59 -9.28 -16.69 -0.86
N ASP A 60 -9.00 -16.56 -2.16
CA ASP A 60 -9.05 -17.62 -3.18
C ASP A 60 -7.65 -18.11 -3.65
N GLY A 61 -6.57 -17.81 -2.91
CA GLY A 61 -5.24 -18.37 -3.18
C GLY A 61 -4.52 -17.84 -4.42
N ARG A 62 -4.98 -16.74 -5.02
CA ARG A 62 -4.31 -16.09 -6.15
C ARG A 62 -3.66 -14.78 -5.72
N PRO A 63 -2.34 -14.59 -5.93
CA PRO A 63 -1.71 -13.30 -5.78
C PRO A 63 -2.19 -12.35 -6.88
N VAL A 64 -2.51 -11.12 -6.49
CA VAL A 64 -2.69 -10.04 -7.46
C VAL A 64 -1.35 -9.80 -8.15
N ARG A 65 -1.35 -9.68 -9.49
CA ARG A 65 -0.16 -9.42 -10.30
C ARG A 65 0.66 -8.27 -9.70
N SER A 66 1.91 -8.56 -9.36
CA SER A 66 2.85 -7.71 -8.62
C SER A 66 3.01 -6.27 -9.18
N LEU A 67 2.52 -5.30 -8.40
CA LEU A 67 3.02 -4.00 -7.93
C LEU A 67 4.11 -3.12 -8.63
N TRP A 68 4.67 -3.40 -9.81
CA TRP A 68 5.79 -2.57 -10.35
C TRP A 68 5.66 -2.05 -11.80
N TYR A 69 4.61 -2.42 -12.53
CA TYR A 69 4.49 -2.10 -13.97
C TYR A 69 3.91 -0.71 -14.32
N ALA A 70 3.61 0.14 -13.33
CA ALA A 70 3.32 1.55 -13.61
C ALA A 70 4.59 2.43 -13.69
N SER A 71 5.77 1.87 -13.39
CA SER A 71 7.06 2.54 -13.56
C SER A 71 7.74 2.27 -14.91
N GLU A 72 7.19 1.36 -15.73
CA GLU A 72 7.71 0.99 -17.06
C GLU A 72 6.79 1.41 -18.22
N ARG A 73 6.08 2.54 -18.07
CA ARG A 73 5.48 3.23 -19.23
C ARG A 73 6.01 4.66 -19.31
N LEU A 74 7.32 4.73 -19.51
CA LEU A 74 7.95 5.71 -20.39
C LEU A 74 7.81 5.22 -21.83
#